data_AF-A0A9X8DIK1-F1
#
_entry.id   AF-A0A9X8DIK1-F1
#
_cell.length_a   1.000
_cell.length_b   1.000
_cell.length_c   1.000
_cell.angle_alpha   90.00
_cell.angle_beta   90.00
_cell.angle_gamma   90.00
#
_symmetry.space_group_name_H-M   'P 1'
#
loop_
_entity.id
_entity.type
_entity.pdbx_description
1 polymer ?
#
loop_
_entity_poly.entity_id
_entity_poly.type
_entity_poly.pdbx_seq_one_letter_code
_entity_poly.pdbx_strand_id
1 'polypeptide(L)'
;MLSRLIRHDNAKTPGSSPALKPLIHAQVSILEATSDTDNTRLKLSGHKSILQLVKSSPAYFELYFDAISTTSTAADSATFQTRFHLTKLLVDTFAATFSNAQRLRLLTSYTYWSLEAKVRPTDAQLQSYAGFVSTISADEFASIVEPVLSRLLKRSPDSLLQAVRVMTQSLRIDLGLYLGPMFVPVFTAKLRSQKDDVRINCIGLVDAVLRRCADFAHVQTILTEVLGVLDGKHGILAQFYQREAVFTTLYNASLHAPAWEGAAADLAALVLPSLVQASTKEANEGTRYIGLQTVSQWLSLLHPTTTLPADISAFFTSGLQHKVDSAVVAHAYALLSARETVSTALAQDVSIVRELVRLVDTANKKPNVLHLDGVLALSVLASLHESHPDQIASVLDVPSALVNDSFFATSAALLLQASSSSPPSVPAAGIDSPEVAVLK
;
A
#
# COMPACT_ATOMS: atom_id res chain seq x y z
N MET A 1 4.52 -42.59 9.48
CA MET A 1 4.39 -43.40 10.72
C MET A 1 3.21 -42.94 11.57
N LEU A 2 3.16 -41.66 11.98
CA LEU A 2 2.06 -41.12 12.80
C LEU A 2 0.66 -41.37 12.22
N SER A 3 0.43 -41.14 10.92
CA SER A 3 -0.90 -41.42 10.32
C SER A 3 -1.33 -42.88 10.42
N ARG A 4 -0.39 -43.83 10.46
CA ARG A 4 -0.70 -45.26 10.67
C ARG A 4 -1.07 -45.54 12.13
N LEU A 5 -0.35 -44.93 13.07
CA LEU A 5 -0.65 -45.02 14.51
C LEU A 5 -2.02 -44.42 14.83
N ILE A 6 -2.34 -43.24 14.28
CA ILE A 6 -3.64 -42.58 14.41
C ILE A 6 -4.78 -43.50 13.93
N ARG A 7 -4.63 -44.10 12.74
CA ARG A 7 -5.63 -45.03 12.18
C ARG A 7 -5.80 -46.29 13.04
N HIS A 8 -4.69 -46.87 13.50
CA HIS A 8 -4.72 -48.07 14.33
C HIS A 8 -5.35 -47.82 15.70
N ASP A 9 -5.05 -46.68 16.31
CA ASP A 9 -5.56 -46.33 17.63
C ASP A 9 -7.07 -46.03 17.59
N ASN A 10 -7.53 -45.26 16.59
CA ASN A 10 -8.96 -45.01 16.40
C ASN A 10 -9.75 -46.26 16.00
N ALA A 11 -9.12 -47.26 15.36
CA ALA A 11 -9.77 -48.54 15.06
C ALA A 11 -10.02 -49.39 16.33
N LYS A 12 -9.26 -49.17 17.41
CA LYS A 12 -9.43 -49.88 18.69
C LYS A 12 -10.47 -49.23 19.59
N THR A 13 -10.52 -47.90 19.62
CA THR A 13 -11.46 -47.10 20.43
C THR A 13 -11.89 -45.85 19.65
N PRO A 14 -12.95 -45.96 18.83
CA PRO A 14 -13.38 -44.88 17.92
C PRO A 14 -13.68 -43.58 18.69
N GLY A 15 -12.93 -42.52 18.40
CA GLY A 15 -13.15 -41.17 18.95
C GLY A 15 -12.88 -41.00 20.45
N SER A 16 -12.58 -42.07 21.20
CA SER A 16 -12.41 -42.03 22.66
C SER A 16 -11.02 -42.44 23.15
N SER A 17 -10.08 -42.74 22.24
CA SER A 17 -8.72 -43.08 22.64
C SER A 17 -8.00 -41.89 23.26
N PRO A 18 -7.46 -42.01 24.50
CA PRO A 18 -6.70 -40.94 25.14
C PRO A 18 -5.40 -40.61 24.40
N ALA A 19 -4.89 -41.50 23.55
CA ALA A 19 -3.66 -41.29 22.78
C ALA A 19 -3.86 -40.48 21.49
N LEU A 20 -5.10 -40.29 21.03
CA LEU A 20 -5.40 -39.66 19.74
C LEU A 20 -5.04 -38.17 19.70
N LYS A 21 -5.37 -37.41 20.76
CA LYS A 21 -5.03 -35.97 20.85
C LYS A 21 -3.51 -35.72 20.85
N PRO A 22 -2.70 -36.42 21.68
CA PRO A 22 -1.24 -36.31 21.61
C PRO A 22 -0.65 -36.64 20.23
N LEU A 23 -1.15 -37.69 19.55
CA LEU A 23 -0.66 -38.07 18.22
C LEU A 23 -0.96 -37.00 17.16
N ILE A 24 -2.15 -36.38 17.21
CA ILE A 24 -2.51 -35.27 16.33
C ILE A 24 -1.63 -34.06 16.62
N HIS A 25 -1.45 -33.69 17.89
CA HIS A 25 -0.54 -32.61 18.28
C HIS A 25 0.88 -32.82 17.72
N ALA A 26 1.45 -34.02 17.89
CA ALA A 26 2.76 -34.34 17.36
C ALA A 26 2.83 -34.21 15.82
N GLN A 27 1.79 -34.66 15.11
CA GLN A 27 1.74 -34.52 13.66
C GLN A 27 1.65 -33.05 13.20
N VAL A 28 0.90 -32.23 13.94
CA VAL A 28 0.81 -30.79 13.69
C VAL A 28 2.14 -30.11 13.94
N SER A 29 2.84 -30.42 15.04
CA SER A 29 4.18 -29.89 15.30
C SER A 29 5.17 -30.23 14.18
N ILE A 30 5.10 -31.43 13.61
CA ILE A 30 5.94 -31.82 12.45
C ILE A 30 5.56 -31.02 11.21
N LEU A 31 4.27 -30.85 10.91
CA LEU A 31 3.82 -30.03 9.79
C LEU A 31 4.45 -28.64 9.90
N GLU A 32 4.37 -28.05 11.07
CA GLU A 32 4.74 -26.65 11.28
C GLU A 32 6.26 -26.46 11.24
N ALA A 33 7.02 -27.39 11.82
CA ALA A 33 8.47 -27.39 11.75
C ALA A 33 9.03 -27.64 10.34
N THR A 34 8.27 -28.29 9.45
CA THR A 34 8.75 -28.67 8.10
C THR A 34 8.25 -27.78 6.98
N SER A 35 7.23 -26.98 7.22
CA SER A 35 6.56 -26.17 6.18
C SER A 35 7.38 -24.95 5.73
N ASP A 36 8.34 -24.49 6.54
CA ASP A 36 9.25 -23.38 6.21
C ASP A 36 10.60 -23.84 5.62
N THR A 37 10.82 -25.14 5.43
CA THR A 37 12.05 -25.67 4.81
C THR A 37 12.09 -25.45 3.30
N ASP A 38 13.23 -25.50 2.62
CA ASP A 38 13.26 -25.46 1.14
C ASP A 38 12.86 -26.81 0.49
N ASN A 39 12.61 -27.84 1.30
CA ASN A 39 12.35 -29.18 0.82
C ASN A 39 10.87 -29.38 0.46
N THR A 40 10.53 -29.07 -0.80
CA THR A 40 9.17 -29.21 -1.35
C THR A 40 8.56 -30.60 -1.13
N ARG A 41 9.36 -31.67 -1.21
CA ARG A 41 8.89 -33.05 -1.01
C ARG A 41 8.42 -33.27 0.43
N LEU A 42 9.13 -32.72 1.42
CA LEU A 42 8.75 -32.82 2.83
C LEU A 42 7.42 -32.08 3.09
N LYS A 43 7.27 -30.86 2.56
CA LYS A 43 6.02 -30.08 2.67
C LYS A 43 4.81 -30.86 2.14
N LEU A 44 4.91 -31.33 0.89
CA LEU A 44 3.83 -32.05 0.22
C LEU A 44 3.49 -33.37 0.93
N SER A 45 4.49 -34.07 1.45
CA SER A 45 4.28 -35.30 2.23
C SER A 45 3.52 -35.04 3.53
N GLY A 46 3.87 -33.96 4.26
CA GLY A 46 3.18 -33.53 5.46
C GLY A 46 1.71 -33.18 5.20
N HIS A 47 1.46 -32.35 4.18
CA HIS A 47 0.12 -31.96 3.76
C HIS A 47 -0.73 -33.18 3.39
N LYS A 48 -0.21 -34.03 2.49
CA LYS A 48 -0.91 -35.24 2.03
C LYS A 48 -1.27 -36.16 3.19
N SER A 49 -0.37 -36.32 4.16
CA SER A 49 -0.57 -37.21 5.31
C SER A 49 -1.70 -36.76 6.23
N ILE A 50 -1.89 -35.45 6.42
CA ILE A 50 -3.00 -34.89 7.21
C ILE A 50 -4.29 -34.92 6.39
N LEU A 51 -4.27 -34.44 5.14
CA LEU A 51 -5.45 -34.41 4.28
C LEU A 51 -6.07 -35.80 4.08
N GLN A 52 -5.25 -36.84 3.94
CA GLN A 52 -5.75 -38.22 3.84
C GLN A 52 -6.45 -38.71 5.10
N LEU A 53 -6.08 -38.23 6.29
CA LEU A 53 -6.78 -38.57 7.54
C LEU A 53 -8.07 -37.77 7.66
N VAL A 54 -7.98 -36.46 7.49
CA VAL A 54 -9.11 -35.54 7.59
C VAL A 54 -10.24 -35.90 6.61
N LYS A 55 -9.90 -36.27 5.36
CA LYS A 55 -10.89 -36.72 4.36
C LYS A 55 -11.47 -38.11 4.65
N SER A 56 -10.83 -38.91 5.51
CA SER A 56 -11.26 -40.29 5.80
C SER A 56 -12.31 -40.41 6.90
N SER A 57 -12.47 -39.40 7.75
CA SER A 57 -13.48 -39.40 8.82
C SER A 57 -13.78 -37.99 9.32
N PRO A 58 -15.06 -37.61 9.47
CA PRO A 58 -15.46 -36.36 10.13
C PRO A 58 -14.89 -36.21 11.55
N ALA A 59 -14.72 -37.32 12.29
CA ALA A 59 -14.15 -37.26 13.64
C ALA A 59 -12.68 -36.82 13.62
N TYR A 60 -11.90 -37.24 12.62
CA TYR A 60 -10.53 -36.73 12.46
C TYR A 60 -10.56 -35.26 12.07
N PHE A 61 -11.42 -34.88 11.12
CA PHE A 61 -11.58 -33.48 10.75
C PHE A 61 -11.81 -32.60 11.98
N GLU A 62 -12.76 -32.94 12.84
CA GLU A 62 -13.04 -32.18 14.06
C GLU A 62 -11.82 -32.07 14.99
N LEU A 63 -11.04 -33.13 15.16
CA LEU A 63 -9.86 -33.08 16.02
C LEU A 63 -8.75 -32.16 15.48
N TYR A 64 -8.54 -32.12 14.16
CA TYR A 64 -7.61 -31.14 13.56
C TYR A 64 -8.21 -29.72 13.55
N PHE A 65 -9.52 -29.60 13.40
CA PHE A 65 -10.19 -28.31 13.44
C PHE A 65 -10.15 -27.69 14.84
N ASP A 66 -10.44 -28.49 15.88
CA ASP A 66 -10.30 -28.09 17.29
C ASP A 66 -8.88 -27.59 17.58
N ALA A 67 -7.87 -28.18 16.95
CA ALA A 67 -6.50 -27.72 17.10
C ALA A 67 -6.31 -26.26 16.62
N ILE A 68 -7.00 -25.81 15.57
CA ILE A 68 -6.88 -24.42 15.08
C ILE A 68 -7.90 -23.46 15.69
N SER A 69 -8.98 -23.97 16.28
CA SER A 69 -10.11 -23.16 16.75
C SER A 69 -10.29 -23.17 18.27
N THR A 70 -9.30 -23.63 19.03
CA THR A 70 -9.32 -23.55 20.50
C THR A 70 -8.59 -22.28 20.93
N THR A 71 -9.30 -21.35 21.57
CA THR A 71 -8.69 -20.21 22.27
C THR A 71 -7.95 -20.74 23.49
N SER A 72 -6.62 -20.65 23.52
CA SER A 72 -5.83 -21.16 24.64
C SER A 72 -5.97 -20.22 25.84
N THR A 73 -5.94 -20.80 27.04
CA THR A 73 -5.98 -20.02 28.28
C THR A 73 -4.68 -19.23 28.47
N ALA A 74 -4.65 -18.25 29.38
CA ALA A 74 -3.47 -17.43 29.64
C ALA A 74 -2.19 -18.24 30.00
N ALA A 75 -2.35 -19.46 30.55
CA ALA A 75 -1.27 -20.39 30.86
C ALA A 75 -0.65 -21.05 29.61
N ASP A 76 -1.42 -21.17 28.53
CA ASP A 76 -1.01 -21.76 27.24
C ASP A 76 -0.44 -20.71 26.27
N SER A 77 -0.31 -19.45 26.70
CA SER A 77 0.09 -18.34 25.81
C SER A 77 1.51 -18.46 25.23
N ALA A 78 2.35 -19.35 25.77
CA ALA A 78 3.65 -19.69 25.19
C ALA A 78 3.54 -20.64 23.97
N THR A 79 2.40 -21.31 23.78
CA THR A 79 2.18 -22.34 22.75
C THR A 79 1.48 -21.81 21.49
N PHE A 80 1.18 -20.51 21.44
CA PHE A 80 0.45 -19.84 20.36
C PHE A 80 1.18 -19.80 18.99
N GLN A 81 2.37 -20.39 18.84
CA GLN A 81 3.19 -20.13 17.64
C GLN A 81 3.13 -21.13 16.48
N THR A 82 2.38 -22.23 16.53
CA THR A 82 2.65 -23.33 15.58
C THR A 82 1.42 -24.00 15.00
N ARG A 83 0.40 -23.27 14.56
CA ARG A 83 -0.73 -23.89 13.82
C ARG A 83 -1.12 -23.18 12.53
N PHE A 84 -0.30 -22.24 12.07
CA PHE A 84 -0.68 -21.40 10.93
C PHE A 84 -0.62 -22.18 9.61
N HIS A 85 0.29 -23.14 9.46
CA HIS A 85 0.32 -24.02 8.30
C HIS A 85 -0.85 -25.01 8.31
N LEU A 86 -1.24 -25.53 9.47
CA LEU A 86 -2.43 -26.36 9.61
C LEU A 86 -3.68 -25.55 9.27
N THR A 87 -3.82 -24.33 9.81
CA THR A 87 -4.94 -23.44 9.48
C THR A 87 -4.98 -23.20 7.98
N LYS A 88 -3.86 -22.81 7.37
CA LYS A 88 -3.79 -22.59 5.92
C LYS A 88 -4.24 -23.82 5.15
N LEU A 89 -3.71 -25.00 5.49
CA LEU A 89 -4.06 -26.26 4.85
C LEU A 89 -5.55 -26.57 4.95
N LEU A 90 -6.16 -26.36 6.13
CA LEU A 90 -7.57 -26.63 6.35
C LEU A 90 -8.47 -25.58 5.67
N VAL A 91 -8.13 -24.30 5.75
CA VAL A 91 -8.86 -23.20 5.10
C VAL A 91 -8.82 -23.36 3.58
N ASP A 92 -7.63 -23.52 2.99
CA ASP A 92 -7.45 -23.63 1.54
C ASP A 92 -8.18 -24.86 0.97
N THR A 93 -8.33 -25.92 1.77
CA THR A 93 -8.96 -27.17 1.32
C THR A 93 -10.46 -27.25 1.63
N PHE A 94 -10.92 -26.70 2.75
CA PHE A 94 -12.23 -27.03 3.33
C PHE A 94 -13.08 -25.82 3.73
N ALA A 95 -12.61 -24.57 3.57
CA ALA A 95 -13.36 -23.40 4.05
C ALA A 95 -14.81 -23.33 3.53
N ALA A 96 -15.05 -23.74 2.28
CA ALA A 96 -16.39 -23.78 1.67
C ALA A 96 -17.31 -24.86 2.28
N THR A 97 -16.76 -25.82 3.02
CA THR A 97 -17.50 -26.93 3.64
C THR A 97 -17.70 -26.76 5.14
N PHE A 98 -17.17 -25.70 5.75
CA PHE A 98 -17.34 -25.46 7.17
C PHE A 98 -18.81 -25.21 7.51
N SER A 99 -19.30 -25.88 8.55
CA SER A 99 -20.61 -25.57 9.14
C SER A 99 -20.60 -24.17 9.76
N ASN A 100 -21.77 -23.58 9.94
CA ASN A 100 -21.89 -22.27 10.60
C ASN A 100 -21.22 -22.28 12.00
N ALA A 101 -21.45 -23.32 12.81
CA ALA A 101 -20.82 -23.44 14.13
C ALA A 101 -19.29 -23.47 14.06
N GLN A 102 -18.70 -24.20 13.10
CA GLN A 102 -17.26 -24.22 12.87
C GLN A 102 -16.73 -22.85 12.42
N ARG A 103 -17.43 -22.19 11.50
CA ARG A 103 -17.07 -20.84 11.03
C ARG A 103 -17.03 -19.84 12.18
N LEU A 104 -18.08 -19.78 13.00
CA LEU A 104 -18.13 -18.88 14.15
C LEU A 104 -17.05 -19.22 15.18
N ARG A 105 -16.78 -20.50 15.44
CA ARG A 105 -15.71 -20.95 16.36
C ARG A 105 -14.33 -20.52 15.88
N LEU A 106 -14.05 -20.68 14.58
CA LEU A 106 -12.80 -20.25 13.97
C LEU A 106 -12.68 -18.72 13.95
N LEU A 107 -13.76 -18.00 13.62
CA LEU A 107 -13.78 -16.54 13.61
C LEU A 107 -13.52 -15.97 15.01
N THR A 108 -14.22 -16.45 16.03
CA THR A 108 -13.98 -16.05 17.43
C THR A 108 -12.54 -16.29 17.85
N SER A 109 -11.97 -17.44 17.47
CA SER A 109 -10.56 -17.75 17.75
C SER A 109 -9.62 -16.78 17.03
N TYR A 110 -9.84 -16.57 15.73
CA TYR A 110 -9.05 -15.64 14.94
C TYR A 110 -9.11 -14.21 15.48
N THR A 111 -10.30 -13.72 15.87
CA THR A 111 -10.48 -12.40 16.48
C THR A 111 -9.70 -12.27 17.78
N TYR A 112 -9.79 -13.26 18.66
CA TYR A 112 -9.00 -13.29 19.89
C TYR A 112 -7.49 -13.26 19.59
N TRP A 113 -7.04 -14.13 18.69
CA TRP A 113 -5.62 -14.28 18.35
C TRP A 113 -5.00 -13.06 17.68
N SER A 114 -5.73 -12.44 16.76
CA SER A 114 -5.26 -11.26 16.03
C SER A 114 -5.32 -9.99 16.87
N LEU A 115 -6.33 -9.85 17.74
CA LEU A 115 -6.58 -8.57 18.43
C LEU A 115 -6.25 -8.62 19.93
N GLU A 116 -6.64 -9.66 20.63
CA GLU A 116 -6.62 -9.72 22.10
C GLU A 116 -5.41 -10.43 22.70
N ALA A 117 -4.79 -11.33 21.95
CA ALA A 117 -3.64 -12.09 22.42
C ALA A 117 -2.46 -11.19 22.81
N LYS A 118 -1.79 -11.56 23.90
CA LYS A 118 -0.62 -10.84 24.42
C LYS A 118 0.55 -10.86 23.42
N VAL A 119 0.76 -12.01 22.79
CA VAL A 119 1.69 -12.20 21.68
C VAL A 119 0.84 -12.36 20.43
N ARG A 120 1.01 -11.47 19.46
CA ARG A 120 0.23 -11.47 18.22
C ARG A 120 0.99 -12.17 17.09
N PRO A 121 0.30 -12.76 16.10
CA PRO A 121 0.96 -13.35 14.95
C PRO A 121 1.62 -12.30 14.07
N THR A 122 2.67 -12.72 13.35
CA THR A 122 3.30 -11.93 12.30
C THR A 122 2.36 -11.76 11.09
N ASP A 123 2.71 -10.85 10.17
CA ASP A 123 1.97 -10.66 8.91
C ASP A 123 1.79 -11.98 8.15
N ALA A 124 2.86 -12.76 7.99
CA ALA A 124 2.83 -14.04 7.28
C ALA A 124 1.90 -15.06 7.95
N GLN A 125 1.88 -15.08 9.28
CA GLN A 125 0.99 -15.95 10.05
C GLN A 125 -0.47 -15.53 9.94
N LEU A 126 -0.77 -14.23 10.02
CA LEU A 126 -2.12 -13.72 9.79
C LEU A 126 -2.59 -13.98 8.35
N GLN A 127 -1.68 -13.88 7.37
CA GLN A 127 -1.98 -14.13 5.96
C GLN A 127 -2.36 -15.60 5.68
N SER A 128 -1.98 -16.52 6.58
CA SER A 128 -2.44 -17.92 6.52
C SER A 128 -3.96 -18.05 6.71
N TYR A 129 -4.63 -17.02 7.24
CA TYR A 129 -6.08 -16.96 7.40
C TYR A 129 -6.77 -16.20 6.26
N ALA A 130 -6.03 -15.61 5.29
CA ALA A 130 -6.60 -14.71 4.29
C ALA A 130 -7.75 -15.33 3.50
N GLY A 131 -7.62 -16.61 3.11
CA GLY A 131 -8.69 -17.36 2.44
C GLY A 131 -9.99 -17.38 3.24
N PHE A 132 -9.93 -17.60 4.56
CA PHE A 132 -11.09 -17.61 5.45
C PHE A 132 -11.62 -16.19 5.71
N VAL A 133 -10.72 -15.25 6.02
CA VAL A 133 -11.07 -13.84 6.31
C VAL A 133 -11.80 -13.19 5.14
N SER A 134 -11.42 -13.55 3.90
CA SER A 134 -12.10 -13.07 2.69
C SER A 134 -13.54 -13.56 2.52
N THR A 135 -13.96 -14.55 3.31
CA THR A 135 -15.33 -15.10 3.32
C THR A 135 -16.17 -14.61 4.50
N ILE A 136 -15.63 -13.74 5.36
CA ILE A 136 -16.39 -13.17 6.48
C ILE A 136 -17.51 -12.29 5.90
N SER A 137 -18.74 -12.54 6.33
CA SER A 137 -19.92 -11.74 6.00
C SER A 137 -20.01 -10.47 6.85
N ALA A 138 -20.82 -9.50 6.41
CA ALA A 138 -21.07 -8.28 7.17
C ALA A 138 -21.64 -8.57 8.56
N ASP A 139 -22.56 -9.54 8.67
CA ASP A 139 -23.17 -9.95 9.94
C ASP A 139 -22.16 -10.63 10.88
N GLU A 140 -21.32 -11.52 10.37
CA GLU A 140 -20.23 -12.14 11.14
C GLU A 140 -19.23 -11.09 11.64
N PHE A 141 -18.87 -10.11 10.80
CA PHE A 141 -17.99 -9.02 11.20
C PHE A 141 -18.64 -8.15 12.29
N ALA A 142 -19.88 -7.72 12.09
CA ALA A 142 -20.60 -6.87 13.03
C ALA A 142 -20.85 -7.55 14.39
N SER A 143 -21.10 -8.86 14.40
CA SER A 143 -21.42 -9.59 15.64
C SER A 143 -20.19 -10.04 16.43
N ILE A 144 -19.07 -10.35 15.78
CA ILE A 144 -17.89 -10.93 16.44
C ILE A 144 -16.67 -10.00 16.40
N VAL A 145 -16.34 -9.45 15.24
CA VAL A 145 -15.07 -8.73 15.03
C VAL A 145 -15.18 -7.28 15.48
N GLU A 146 -16.23 -6.57 15.06
CA GLU A 146 -16.44 -5.14 15.31
C GLU A 146 -16.40 -4.78 16.80
N PRO A 147 -17.11 -5.49 17.72
CA PRO A 147 -17.17 -5.08 19.12
C PRO A 147 -15.80 -5.16 19.80
N VAL A 148 -14.98 -6.15 19.42
CA VAL A 148 -13.62 -6.33 19.92
C VAL A 148 -12.69 -5.28 19.32
N LEU A 149 -12.74 -5.11 17.99
CA LEU A 149 -11.89 -4.19 17.26
C LEU A 149 -12.13 -2.73 17.69
N SER A 150 -13.38 -2.29 17.74
CA SER A 150 -13.80 -0.95 18.16
C SER A 150 -13.33 -0.62 19.57
N ARG A 151 -13.52 -1.55 20.52
CA ARG A 151 -13.05 -1.41 21.91
C ARG A 151 -11.52 -1.27 21.99
N LEU A 152 -10.79 -2.08 21.23
CA LEU A 152 -9.34 -2.15 21.30
C LEU A 152 -8.64 -0.99 20.59
N LEU A 153 -9.16 -0.53 19.44
CA LEU A 153 -8.67 0.67 18.75
C LEU A 153 -8.81 1.93 19.62
N LYS A 154 -9.82 1.99 20.49
CA LYS A 154 -9.98 3.09 21.47
C LYS A 154 -8.99 3.03 22.64
N ARG A 155 -8.55 1.83 23.04
CA ARG A 155 -7.71 1.62 24.23
C ARG A 155 -6.22 1.55 23.93
N SER A 156 -5.82 0.83 22.89
CA SER A 156 -4.42 0.50 22.62
C SER A 156 -4.10 0.37 21.11
N PRO A 157 -4.42 1.38 20.29
CA PRO A 157 -4.36 1.30 18.83
C PRO A 157 -2.97 0.95 18.30
N ASP A 158 -1.90 1.56 18.81
CA ASP A 158 -0.52 1.37 18.31
C ASP A 158 -0.14 -0.11 18.20
N SER A 159 -0.40 -0.88 19.26
CA SER A 159 -0.03 -2.29 19.35
C SER A 159 -0.84 -3.22 18.43
N LEU A 160 -1.93 -2.71 17.84
CA LEU A 160 -2.90 -3.47 17.06
C LEU A 160 -2.80 -3.19 15.57
N LEU A 161 -2.24 -2.04 15.17
CA LEU A 161 -2.32 -1.55 13.79
C LEU A 161 -1.83 -2.58 12.76
N GLN A 162 -0.76 -3.31 13.07
CA GLN A 162 -0.26 -4.36 12.19
C GLN A 162 -1.29 -5.47 11.96
N ALA A 163 -1.88 -6.03 13.02
CA ALA A 163 -2.89 -7.07 12.88
C ALA A 163 -4.17 -6.57 12.19
N VAL A 164 -4.61 -5.36 12.53
CA VAL A 164 -5.81 -4.74 11.92
C VAL A 164 -5.58 -4.47 10.44
N ARG A 165 -4.40 -3.99 10.04
CA ARG A 165 -4.02 -3.80 8.64
C ARG A 165 -4.14 -5.11 7.87
N VAL A 166 -3.47 -6.17 8.32
CA VAL A 166 -3.45 -7.46 7.60
C VAL A 166 -4.84 -8.10 7.53
N MET A 167 -5.62 -8.02 8.61
CA MET A 167 -7.02 -8.46 8.59
C MET A 167 -7.82 -7.68 7.54
N THR A 168 -7.74 -6.36 7.56
CA THR A 168 -8.49 -5.47 6.65
C THR A 168 -8.14 -5.70 5.18
N GLN A 169 -6.86 -5.96 4.88
CA GLN A 169 -6.41 -6.30 3.53
C GLN A 169 -7.09 -7.55 2.97
N SER A 170 -7.43 -8.50 3.85
CA SER A 170 -8.07 -9.78 3.46
C SER A 170 -9.60 -9.73 3.47
N LEU A 171 -10.22 -8.75 4.13
CA LEU A 171 -11.68 -8.60 4.17
C LEU A 171 -12.24 -8.24 2.78
N ARG A 172 -13.53 -8.58 2.56
CA ARG A 172 -14.29 -8.25 1.34
C ARG A 172 -15.61 -7.51 1.62
N ILE A 173 -15.89 -7.19 2.87
CA ILE A 173 -17.07 -6.43 3.27
C ILE A 173 -16.86 -4.93 3.03
N ASP A 174 -17.95 -4.20 2.84
CA ASP A 174 -17.91 -2.74 2.84
C ASP A 174 -17.65 -2.22 4.26
N LEU A 175 -16.68 -1.31 4.40
CA LEU A 175 -16.27 -0.72 5.68
C LEU A 175 -16.78 0.71 5.90
N GLY A 176 -17.54 1.29 4.95
CA GLY A 176 -18.04 2.66 5.02
C GLY A 176 -18.72 3.02 6.35
N LEU A 177 -19.59 2.14 6.84
CA LEU A 177 -20.36 2.31 8.08
C LEU A 177 -19.48 2.39 9.35
N TYR A 178 -18.25 1.87 9.29
CA TYR A 178 -17.32 1.81 10.42
C TYR A 178 -16.30 2.95 10.42
N LEU A 179 -16.26 3.79 9.37
CA LEU A 179 -15.23 4.82 9.19
C LEU A 179 -15.18 5.82 10.34
N GLY A 180 -16.27 6.55 10.56
CA GLY A 180 -16.37 7.56 11.61
C GLY A 180 -16.09 7.02 13.02
N PRO A 181 -16.77 5.94 13.48
CA PRO A 181 -16.62 5.48 14.86
C PRO A 181 -15.32 4.72 15.14
N MET A 182 -14.66 4.14 14.14
CA MET A 182 -13.49 3.26 14.35
C MET A 182 -12.23 3.74 13.65
N PHE A 183 -12.29 4.06 12.37
CA PHE A 183 -11.08 4.23 11.55
C PHE A 183 -10.58 5.68 11.48
N VAL A 184 -11.46 6.67 11.30
CA VAL A 184 -11.10 8.09 11.22
C VAL A 184 -10.31 8.58 12.46
N PRO A 185 -10.70 8.25 13.70
CA PRO A 185 -9.93 8.63 14.88
C PRO A 185 -8.52 8.02 14.90
N VAL A 186 -8.38 6.82 14.33
CA VAL A 186 -7.08 6.14 14.20
C VAL A 186 -6.23 6.82 13.13
N PHE A 187 -6.78 7.11 11.96
CA PHE A 187 -6.04 7.75 10.86
C PHE A 187 -5.48 9.10 11.28
N THR A 188 -6.33 9.96 11.83
CA THR A 188 -5.97 11.32 12.27
C THR A 188 -4.97 11.32 13.44
N ALA A 189 -4.97 10.28 14.28
CA ALA A 189 -4.02 10.16 15.39
C ALA A 189 -2.69 9.50 14.99
N LYS A 190 -2.71 8.50 14.09
CA LYS A 190 -1.57 7.59 13.89
C LYS A 190 -0.72 7.89 12.68
N LEU A 191 -1.23 8.60 11.68
CA LEU A 191 -0.39 9.15 10.60
C LEU A 191 0.66 10.14 11.14
N ARG A 192 0.33 10.84 12.23
CA ARG A 192 1.24 11.78 12.93
C ARG A 192 2.04 11.15 14.07
N SER A 193 2.10 9.82 14.18
CA SER A 193 2.88 9.15 15.22
C SER A 193 4.37 9.47 15.11
N GLN A 194 5.07 9.50 16.24
CA GLN A 194 6.54 9.58 16.29
C GLN A 194 7.19 8.24 15.92
N LYS A 195 6.49 7.12 16.19
CA LYS A 195 6.95 5.77 15.92
C LYS A 195 6.70 5.38 14.47
N ASP A 196 7.76 4.92 13.80
CA ASP A 196 7.75 4.63 12.37
C ASP A 196 6.85 3.45 12.00
N ASP A 197 6.95 2.35 12.75
CA ASP A 197 6.10 1.17 12.61
C ASP A 197 4.60 1.51 12.73
N VAL A 198 4.25 2.40 13.67
CA VAL A 198 2.87 2.87 13.84
C VAL A 198 2.40 3.67 12.62
N ARG A 199 3.23 4.56 12.07
CA ARG A 199 2.89 5.32 10.86
C ARG A 199 2.74 4.40 9.66
N ILE A 200 3.71 3.52 9.40
CA ILE A 200 3.70 2.58 8.27
C ILE A 200 2.46 1.69 8.30
N ASN A 201 2.14 1.12 9.46
CA ASN A 201 0.92 0.30 9.58
C ASN A 201 -0.36 1.13 9.41
N CYS A 202 -0.36 2.40 9.83
CA CYS A 202 -1.50 3.29 9.60
C CYS A 202 -1.69 3.61 8.11
N ILE A 203 -0.61 3.92 7.38
CA ILE A 203 -0.64 4.15 5.92
C ILE A 203 -1.26 2.93 5.22
N GLY A 204 -0.76 1.73 5.52
CA GLY A 204 -1.27 0.51 4.94
C GLY A 204 -2.70 0.16 5.37
N LEU A 205 -3.14 0.61 6.56
CA LEU A 205 -4.53 0.45 7.00
C LEU A 205 -5.47 1.41 6.26
N VAL A 206 -5.09 2.68 6.06
CA VAL A 206 -5.88 3.63 5.26
C VAL A 206 -6.07 3.08 3.85
N ASP A 207 -4.99 2.62 3.23
CA ASP A 207 -4.98 1.99 1.92
C ASP A 207 -5.90 0.74 1.86
N ALA A 208 -5.85 -0.11 2.88
CA ALA A 208 -6.73 -1.28 2.97
C ALA A 208 -8.21 -0.88 3.11
N VAL A 209 -8.52 0.12 3.93
CA VAL A 209 -9.90 0.60 4.16
C VAL A 209 -10.46 1.29 2.92
N LEU A 210 -9.68 2.12 2.21
CA LEU A 210 -10.10 2.79 0.97
C LEU A 210 -10.62 1.77 -0.06
N ARG A 211 -9.92 0.64 -0.23
CA ARG A 211 -10.33 -0.43 -1.14
C ARG A 211 -11.58 -1.20 -0.69
N ARG A 212 -12.06 -0.96 0.54
CA ARG A 212 -13.25 -1.57 1.12
C ARG A 212 -14.41 -0.60 1.21
N CYS A 213 -14.30 0.62 0.71
CA CYS A 213 -15.44 1.54 0.62
C CYS A 213 -16.19 1.29 -0.69
N ALA A 214 -17.47 0.93 -0.61
CA ALA A 214 -18.32 0.76 -1.80
C ALA A 214 -18.85 2.11 -2.34
N ASP A 215 -19.07 3.09 -1.47
CA ASP A 215 -19.60 4.42 -1.81
C ASP A 215 -18.48 5.48 -1.79
N PHE A 216 -18.42 6.30 -2.83
CA PHE A 216 -17.43 7.37 -2.97
C PHE A 216 -17.56 8.47 -1.92
N ALA A 217 -18.73 8.67 -1.31
CA ALA A 217 -18.87 9.59 -0.18
C ALA A 217 -18.01 9.15 1.03
N HIS A 218 -17.84 7.84 1.22
CA HIS A 218 -16.94 7.29 2.23
C HIS A 218 -15.47 7.51 1.87
N VAL A 219 -15.10 7.34 0.60
CA VAL A 219 -13.75 7.66 0.10
C VAL A 219 -13.44 9.14 0.31
N GLN A 220 -14.35 10.03 -0.08
CA GLN A 220 -14.25 11.47 0.12
C GLN A 220 -14.08 11.83 1.60
N THR A 221 -14.80 11.15 2.50
CA THR A 221 -14.67 11.33 3.95
C THR A 221 -13.26 10.98 4.43
N ILE A 222 -12.71 9.84 4.00
CA ILE A 222 -11.35 9.44 4.37
C ILE A 222 -10.34 10.47 3.88
N LEU A 223 -10.42 10.87 2.61
CA LEU A 223 -9.49 11.83 2.02
C LEU A 223 -9.59 13.18 2.73
N THR A 224 -10.80 13.65 3.04
CA THR A 224 -11.02 14.90 3.77
C THR A 224 -10.38 14.89 5.15
N GLU A 225 -10.49 13.78 5.89
CA GLU A 225 -9.88 13.67 7.22
C GLU A 225 -8.35 13.53 7.14
N VAL A 226 -7.82 12.84 6.13
CA VAL A 226 -6.37 12.78 5.87
C VAL A 226 -5.81 14.15 5.47
N LEU A 227 -6.51 14.90 4.62
CA LEU A 227 -6.19 16.29 4.28
C LEU A 227 -6.24 17.18 5.52
N GLY A 228 -7.24 17.01 6.39
CA GLY A 228 -7.32 17.71 7.67
C GLY A 228 -6.07 17.50 8.54
N VAL A 229 -5.44 16.32 8.49
CA VAL A 229 -4.15 16.09 9.18
C VAL A 229 -3.03 16.92 8.54
N LEU A 230 -2.97 16.96 7.19
CA LEU A 230 -1.99 17.75 6.45
C LEU A 230 -2.13 19.25 6.72
N ASP A 231 -3.36 19.73 6.75
CA ASP A 231 -3.73 21.14 6.93
C ASP A 231 -3.68 21.60 8.40
N GLY A 232 -3.38 20.69 9.33
CA GLY A 232 -3.19 21.00 10.74
C GLY A 232 -4.46 21.05 11.58
N LYS A 233 -5.62 20.59 11.07
CA LYS A 233 -6.88 20.43 11.82
C LYS A 233 -6.70 19.60 13.09
N HIS A 234 -5.74 18.67 13.08
CA HIS A 234 -5.40 17.78 14.21
C HIS A 234 -4.05 18.12 14.87
N GLY A 235 -3.59 19.36 14.70
CA GLY A 235 -2.31 19.87 15.16
C GLY A 235 -1.24 19.87 14.07
N ILE A 236 -0.22 20.71 14.27
CA ILE A 236 0.85 20.93 13.29
C ILE A 236 1.73 19.69 13.16
N LEU A 237 1.99 19.28 11.91
CA LEU A 237 2.97 18.25 11.58
C LEU A 237 4.38 18.84 11.59
N ALA A 238 4.96 18.98 12.78
CA ALA A 238 6.26 19.63 12.95
C ALA A 238 7.40 18.87 12.25
N GLN A 239 7.34 17.53 12.26
CA GLN A 239 8.41 16.67 11.74
C GLN A 239 8.13 16.25 10.30
N PHE A 240 9.16 16.25 9.45
CA PHE A 240 9.02 15.94 8.03
C PHE A 240 8.41 14.56 7.78
N TYR A 241 8.82 13.54 8.54
CA TYR A 241 8.31 12.17 8.39
C TYR A 241 6.81 12.04 8.69
N GLN A 242 6.21 12.99 9.41
CA GLN A 242 4.75 13.02 9.63
C GLN A 242 4.04 13.51 8.38
N ARG A 243 4.60 14.53 7.71
CA ARG A 243 4.09 15.05 6.43
C ARG A 243 4.30 14.03 5.32
N GLU A 244 5.47 13.39 5.30
CA GLU A 244 5.80 12.27 4.42
C GLU A 244 4.76 11.14 4.51
N ALA A 245 4.36 10.74 5.72
CA ALA A 245 3.35 9.72 5.91
C ALA A 245 1.98 10.11 5.33
N VAL A 246 1.60 11.39 5.43
CA VAL A 246 0.34 11.89 4.86
C VAL A 246 0.44 11.98 3.33
N PHE A 247 1.54 12.49 2.78
CA PHE A 247 1.77 12.48 1.33
C PHE A 247 1.74 11.06 0.77
N THR A 248 2.45 10.12 1.40
CA THR A 248 2.45 8.70 0.99
C THR A 248 1.04 8.09 1.04
N THR A 249 0.24 8.45 2.05
CA THR A 249 -1.15 7.99 2.15
C THR A 249 -2.00 8.52 0.99
N LEU A 250 -1.86 9.80 0.65
CA LEU A 250 -2.59 10.43 -0.46
C LEU A 250 -2.09 9.93 -1.82
N TYR A 251 -0.79 9.64 -1.95
CA TYR A 251 -0.22 9.00 -3.14
C TYR A 251 -0.83 7.62 -3.33
N ASN A 252 -0.78 6.75 -2.32
CA ASN A 252 -1.39 5.42 -2.38
C ASN A 252 -2.89 5.49 -2.69
N ALA A 253 -3.58 6.50 -2.15
CA ALA A 253 -4.99 6.70 -2.43
C ALA A 253 -5.24 6.96 -3.93
N SER A 254 -4.43 7.81 -4.58
CA SER A 254 -4.57 8.11 -6.01
C SER A 254 -4.47 6.87 -6.91
N LEU A 255 -3.73 5.84 -6.49
CA LEU A 255 -3.60 4.57 -7.24
C LEU A 255 -4.91 3.77 -7.30
N HIS A 256 -5.87 4.06 -6.42
CA HIS A 256 -7.21 3.45 -6.46
C HIS A 256 -8.18 4.17 -7.39
N ALA A 257 -7.78 5.27 -8.03
CA ALA A 257 -8.65 6.07 -8.89
C ALA A 257 -9.37 5.29 -10.01
N PRO A 258 -8.78 4.25 -10.64
CA PRO A 258 -9.51 3.43 -11.62
C PRO A 258 -10.77 2.76 -11.05
N ALA A 259 -10.85 2.55 -9.73
CA ALA A 259 -12.01 1.99 -9.06
C ALA A 259 -13.10 3.03 -8.72
N TRP A 260 -12.87 4.32 -9.02
CA TRP A 260 -13.76 5.42 -8.62
C TRP A 260 -14.69 5.95 -9.72
N GLU A 261 -14.93 5.18 -10.79
CA GLU A 261 -15.90 5.39 -11.87
C GLU A 261 -16.51 6.81 -11.98
N GLY A 262 -15.72 7.78 -12.46
CA GLY A 262 -16.17 9.16 -12.72
C GLY A 262 -16.01 10.16 -11.55
N ALA A 263 -15.85 9.69 -10.31
CA ALA A 263 -15.61 10.55 -9.15
C ALA A 263 -14.14 10.99 -8.99
N ALA A 264 -13.21 10.38 -9.73
CA ALA A 264 -11.78 10.64 -9.60
C ALA A 264 -11.40 12.12 -9.82
N ALA A 265 -12.04 12.80 -10.78
CA ALA A 265 -11.78 14.21 -11.06
C ALA A 265 -12.26 15.13 -9.93
N ASP A 266 -13.43 14.85 -9.34
CA ASP A 266 -13.97 15.60 -8.20
C ASP A 266 -13.10 15.42 -6.95
N LEU A 267 -12.62 14.19 -6.71
CA LEU A 267 -11.68 13.89 -5.64
C LEU A 267 -10.32 14.58 -5.87
N ALA A 268 -9.85 14.65 -7.10
CA ALA A 268 -8.64 15.40 -7.44
C ALA A 268 -8.80 16.90 -7.18
N ALA A 269 -9.93 17.49 -7.59
CA ALA A 269 -10.25 18.89 -7.31
C ALA A 269 -10.32 19.18 -5.79
N LEU A 270 -10.76 18.21 -4.99
CA LEU A 270 -10.76 18.29 -3.53
C LEU A 270 -9.33 18.23 -2.93
N VAL A 271 -8.48 17.33 -3.43
CA VAL A 271 -7.18 17.00 -2.82
C VAL A 271 -6.06 17.96 -3.24
N LEU A 272 -6.06 18.42 -4.49
CA LEU A 272 -4.97 19.21 -5.06
C LEU A 272 -4.66 20.52 -4.33
N PRO A 273 -5.64 21.34 -3.89
CA PRO A 273 -5.37 22.60 -3.21
C PRO A 273 -4.50 22.44 -1.95
N SER A 274 -4.86 21.51 -1.07
CA SER A 274 -4.11 21.23 0.16
C SER A 274 -2.73 20.63 -0.13
N LEU A 275 -2.62 19.74 -1.14
CA LEU A 275 -1.33 19.18 -1.55
C LEU A 275 -0.36 20.24 -2.07
N VAL A 276 -0.83 21.14 -2.94
CA VAL A 276 -0.02 22.25 -3.49
C VAL A 276 0.45 23.17 -2.37
N GLN A 277 -0.47 23.55 -1.47
CA GLN A 277 -0.13 24.38 -0.32
C GLN A 277 0.93 23.72 0.58
N ALA A 278 0.76 22.44 0.90
CA ALA A 278 1.69 21.72 1.76
C ALA A 278 3.06 21.54 1.09
N SER A 279 3.09 21.20 -0.20
CA SER A 279 4.32 21.00 -0.97
C SER A 279 5.12 22.29 -1.14
N THR A 280 4.45 23.43 -1.27
CA THR A 280 5.10 24.76 -1.36
C THR A 280 5.92 25.08 -0.10
N LYS A 281 5.45 24.63 1.07
CA LYS A 281 6.09 24.92 2.37
C LYS A 281 7.09 23.85 2.81
N GLU A 282 7.25 22.77 2.05
CA GLU A 282 8.12 21.66 2.44
C GLU A 282 9.59 22.00 2.23
N ALA A 283 10.35 21.96 3.33
CA ALA A 283 11.77 22.26 3.34
C ALA A 283 12.64 21.00 3.15
N ASN A 284 12.15 19.83 3.59
CA ASN A 284 12.87 18.57 3.45
C ASN A 284 12.78 18.06 1.99
N GLU A 285 13.92 17.85 1.35
CA GLU A 285 13.97 17.50 -0.07
C GLU A 285 13.28 16.18 -0.39
N GLY A 286 13.52 15.13 0.40
CA GLY A 286 12.88 13.82 0.21
C GLY A 286 11.37 13.86 0.41
N THR A 287 10.91 14.61 1.41
CA THR A 287 9.46 14.79 1.65
C THR A 287 8.83 15.64 0.56
N ARG A 288 9.51 16.70 0.08
CA ARG A 288 9.06 17.53 -1.04
C ARG A 288 8.90 16.70 -2.30
N TYR A 289 9.85 15.81 -2.55
CA TYR A 289 9.82 14.90 -3.67
C TYR A 289 8.55 14.03 -3.65
N ILE A 290 8.26 13.37 -2.53
CA ILE A 290 7.06 12.56 -2.37
C ILE A 290 5.80 13.43 -2.51
N GLY A 291 5.78 14.63 -1.94
CA GLY A 291 4.69 15.59 -2.09
C GLY A 291 4.42 15.97 -3.55
N LEU A 292 5.47 16.27 -4.32
CA LEU A 292 5.37 16.61 -5.74
C LEU A 292 4.92 15.44 -6.61
N GLN A 293 5.38 14.23 -6.32
CA GLN A 293 4.88 13.03 -7.00
C GLN A 293 3.42 12.73 -6.65
N THR A 294 3.01 13.04 -5.41
CA THR A 294 1.61 12.98 -5.00
C THR A 294 0.78 14.00 -5.80
N VAL A 295 1.22 15.26 -5.87
CA VAL A 295 0.59 16.30 -6.68
C VAL A 295 0.44 15.83 -8.14
N SER A 296 1.52 15.31 -8.73
CA SER A 296 1.52 14.78 -10.10
C SER A 296 0.47 13.70 -10.33
N GLN A 297 0.40 12.67 -9.47
CA GLN A 297 -0.59 11.61 -9.60
C GLN A 297 -2.03 12.13 -9.53
N TRP A 298 -2.32 13.06 -8.62
CA TRP A 298 -3.64 13.67 -8.52
C TRP A 298 -3.95 14.61 -9.69
N LEU A 299 -2.96 15.32 -10.24
CA LEU A 299 -3.12 16.10 -11.46
C LEU A 299 -3.57 15.21 -12.63
N SER A 300 -2.99 14.02 -12.75
CA SER A 300 -3.33 13.05 -13.81
C SER A 300 -4.77 12.54 -13.76
N LEU A 301 -5.49 12.80 -12.66
CA LEU A 301 -6.90 12.43 -12.49
C LEU A 301 -7.87 13.55 -12.89
N LEU A 302 -7.38 14.75 -13.19
CA LEU A 302 -8.22 15.82 -13.74
C LEU A 302 -8.73 15.46 -15.12
N HIS A 303 -9.89 16.01 -15.51
CA HIS A 303 -10.39 15.81 -16.87
C HIS A 303 -9.39 16.36 -17.91
N PRO A 304 -9.08 15.61 -18.99
CA PRO A 304 -8.06 15.99 -19.98
C PRO A 304 -8.30 17.34 -20.68
N THR A 305 -9.56 17.79 -20.71
CA THR A 305 -9.96 19.06 -21.34
C THR A 305 -9.93 20.25 -20.39
N THR A 306 -9.62 20.03 -19.11
CA THR A 306 -9.59 21.09 -18.10
C THR A 306 -8.27 21.83 -18.17
N THR A 307 -8.32 23.15 -18.38
CA THR A 307 -7.16 24.03 -18.20
C THR A 307 -6.62 23.90 -16.78
N LEU A 308 -5.30 23.99 -16.61
CA LEU A 308 -4.72 23.95 -15.27
C LEU A 308 -5.28 25.10 -14.41
N PRO A 309 -5.74 24.82 -13.17
CA PRO A 309 -6.08 25.86 -12.22
C PRO A 309 -4.90 26.84 -12.01
N ALA A 310 -5.21 28.13 -11.87
CA ALA A 310 -4.19 29.18 -11.78
C ALA A 310 -3.17 28.96 -10.65
N ASP A 311 -3.63 28.45 -9.49
CA ASP A 311 -2.74 28.17 -8.36
C ASP A 311 -1.78 27.01 -8.66
N ILE A 312 -2.21 26.01 -9.43
CA ILE A 312 -1.37 24.89 -9.88
C ILE A 312 -0.36 25.38 -10.92
N SER A 313 -0.80 26.21 -11.87
CA SER A 313 0.07 26.87 -12.84
C SER A 313 1.18 27.69 -12.16
N ALA A 314 0.80 28.53 -11.19
CA ALA A 314 1.72 29.35 -10.42
C ALA A 314 2.67 28.50 -9.57
N PHE A 315 2.16 27.42 -8.95
CA PHE A 315 2.96 26.48 -8.17
C PHE A 315 4.10 25.89 -9.00
N PHE A 316 3.81 25.28 -10.14
CA PHE A 316 4.84 24.70 -11.01
C PHE A 316 5.77 25.76 -11.60
N THR A 317 5.24 26.90 -12.06
CA THR A 317 6.05 28.01 -12.58
C THR A 317 7.08 28.47 -11.54
N SER A 318 6.65 28.70 -10.29
CA SER A 318 7.54 29.12 -9.21
C SER A 318 8.56 28.05 -8.82
N GLY A 319 8.17 26.77 -8.87
CA GLY A 319 9.04 25.64 -8.60
C GLY A 319 10.15 25.48 -9.63
N LEU A 320 9.86 25.71 -10.91
CA LEU A 320 10.85 25.72 -11.99
C LEU A 320 11.81 26.91 -11.93
N GLN A 321 11.42 27.99 -11.25
CA GLN A 321 12.25 29.18 -10.98
C GLN A 321 13.05 29.09 -9.67
N HIS A 322 12.93 27.98 -8.94
CA HIS A 322 13.53 27.85 -7.62
C HIS A 322 15.07 27.92 -7.69
N LYS A 323 15.69 28.51 -6.66
CA LYS A 323 17.16 28.69 -6.61
C LYS A 323 17.95 27.43 -6.26
N VAL A 324 17.25 26.34 -5.94
CA VAL A 324 17.84 25.07 -5.49
C VAL A 324 17.53 24.04 -6.56
N ASP A 325 18.58 23.50 -7.19
CA ASP A 325 18.48 22.61 -8.33
C ASP A 325 17.64 21.36 -8.03
N SER A 326 17.79 20.77 -6.84
CA SER A 326 17.00 19.61 -6.39
C SER A 326 15.49 19.90 -6.38
N ALA A 327 15.09 21.15 -6.07
CA ALA A 327 13.69 21.56 -6.11
C ALA A 327 13.19 21.73 -7.55
N VAL A 328 14.01 22.30 -8.45
CA VAL A 328 13.70 22.46 -9.87
C VAL A 328 13.51 21.08 -10.52
N VAL A 329 14.46 20.16 -10.29
CA VAL A 329 14.40 18.76 -10.74
C VAL A 329 13.11 18.08 -10.25
N ALA A 330 12.75 18.23 -8.98
CA ALA A 330 11.55 17.60 -8.45
C ALA A 330 10.25 18.12 -9.10
N HIS A 331 10.15 19.42 -9.41
CA HIS A 331 9.00 19.98 -10.11
C HIS A 331 8.95 19.56 -11.59
N ALA A 332 10.08 19.63 -12.29
CA ALA A 332 10.18 19.18 -13.68
C ALA A 332 9.83 17.69 -13.79
N TYR A 333 10.26 16.88 -12.82
CA TYR A 333 9.92 15.46 -12.77
C TYR A 333 8.43 15.21 -12.48
N ALA A 334 7.81 15.97 -11.57
CA ALA A 334 6.37 15.88 -11.36
C ALA A 334 5.56 16.26 -12.61
N LEU A 335 6.01 17.23 -13.39
CA LEU A 335 5.41 17.55 -14.69
C LEU A 335 5.61 16.41 -15.70
N LEU A 336 6.82 15.83 -15.75
CA LEU A 336 7.09 14.66 -16.58
C LEU A 336 6.12 13.52 -16.27
N SER A 337 5.93 13.18 -14.99
CA SER A 337 5.02 12.10 -14.57
C SER A 337 3.55 12.31 -14.95
N ALA A 338 3.08 13.56 -15.09
CA ALA A 338 1.68 13.87 -15.44
C ALA A 338 1.48 14.23 -16.93
N ARG A 339 2.56 14.38 -17.70
CA ARG A 339 2.54 15.02 -19.03
C ARG A 339 1.55 14.44 -20.02
N GLU A 340 1.39 13.12 -20.03
CA GLU A 340 0.53 12.44 -21.01
C GLU A 340 -0.95 12.77 -20.74
N THR A 341 -1.34 12.72 -19.47
CA THR A 341 -2.72 12.94 -19.02
C THR A 341 -3.13 14.41 -19.05
N VAL A 342 -2.20 15.34 -18.79
CA VAL A 342 -2.48 16.79 -18.78
C VAL A 342 -1.84 17.54 -19.95
N SER A 343 -1.52 16.85 -21.05
CA SER A 343 -0.76 17.39 -22.18
C SER A 343 -1.36 18.68 -22.74
N THR A 344 -2.67 18.69 -23.00
CA THR A 344 -3.37 19.86 -23.54
C THR A 344 -3.29 21.05 -22.59
N ALA A 345 -3.54 20.82 -21.30
CA ALA A 345 -3.54 21.86 -20.29
C ALA A 345 -2.13 22.44 -20.07
N LEU A 346 -1.09 21.59 -20.11
CA LEU A 346 0.31 22.01 -20.04
C LEU A 346 0.75 22.79 -21.27
N ALA A 347 0.42 22.33 -22.47
CA ALA A 347 0.84 22.98 -23.71
C ALA A 347 0.21 24.37 -23.88
N GLN A 348 -0.98 24.58 -23.31
CA GLN A 348 -1.65 25.88 -23.25
C GLN A 348 -1.11 26.81 -22.14
N ASP A 349 -0.39 26.28 -21.16
CA ASP A 349 0.17 27.06 -20.06
C ASP A 349 1.49 27.72 -20.47
N VAL A 350 1.39 28.92 -21.03
CA VAL A 350 2.55 29.71 -21.50
C VAL A 350 3.58 29.95 -20.40
N SER A 351 3.16 30.07 -19.13
CA SER A 351 4.08 30.33 -18.03
C SER A 351 4.97 29.13 -17.75
N ILE A 352 4.37 27.94 -17.64
CA ILE A 352 5.11 26.68 -17.45
C ILE A 352 5.98 26.40 -18.67
N VAL A 353 5.43 26.47 -19.88
CA VAL A 353 6.17 26.18 -21.12
C VAL A 353 7.39 27.07 -21.24
N ARG A 354 7.26 28.38 -20.96
CA ARG A 354 8.39 29.31 -20.98
C ARG A 354 9.48 28.93 -19.98
N GLU A 355 9.13 28.50 -18.78
CA GLU A 355 10.12 28.08 -17.78
C GLU A 355 10.82 26.76 -18.19
N LEU A 356 10.11 25.82 -18.80
CA LEU A 356 10.72 24.61 -19.36
C LEU A 356 11.74 24.95 -20.46
N VAL A 357 11.39 25.87 -21.39
CA VAL A 357 12.32 26.34 -22.42
C VAL A 357 13.53 27.03 -21.80
N ARG A 358 13.33 27.85 -20.75
CA ARG A 358 14.44 28.50 -20.03
C ARG A 358 15.43 27.49 -19.44
N LEU A 359 14.96 26.35 -18.92
CA LEU A 359 15.82 25.30 -18.39
C LEU A 359 16.67 24.68 -19.52
N VAL A 360 16.05 24.37 -20.66
CA VAL A 360 16.74 23.85 -21.86
C VAL A 360 17.81 24.83 -22.37
N ASP A 361 17.46 26.12 -22.49
CA ASP A 361 18.41 27.16 -22.91
C ASP A 361 19.57 27.34 -21.93
N THR A 362 19.29 27.19 -20.63
CA THR A 362 20.32 27.29 -19.59
C THR A 362 21.29 26.12 -19.66
N ALA A 363 20.80 24.90 -19.87
CA ALA A 363 21.62 23.71 -20.05
C ALA A 363 22.50 23.82 -21.31
N ASN A 364 21.95 24.34 -22.41
CA ASN A 364 22.68 24.57 -23.67
C ASN A 364 23.85 25.56 -23.55
N LYS A 365 23.88 26.45 -22.55
CA LYS A 365 25.03 27.33 -22.31
C LYS A 365 26.27 26.57 -21.82
N LYS A 366 26.10 25.36 -21.28
CA LYS A 366 27.17 24.51 -20.77
C LYS A 366 26.93 23.05 -21.18
N PRO A 367 26.99 22.72 -22.48
CA PRO A 367 26.51 21.43 -23.00
C PRO A 367 27.37 20.22 -22.58
N ASN A 368 28.56 20.46 -22.03
CA ASN A 368 29.50 19.42 -21.62
C ASN A 368 29.35 18.99 -20.14
N VAL A 369 28.28 19.40 -19.46
CA VAL A 369 28.00 19.08 -18.05
C VAL A 369 26.64 18.40 -17.94
N LEU A 370 26.45 17.57 -16.92
CA LEU A 370 25.15 16.96 -16.61
C LEU A 370 24.13 18.04 -16.19
N HIS A 371 23.00 18.11 -16.89
CA HIS A 371 21.85 18.95 -16.55
C HIS A 371 20.58 18.12 -16.46
N LEU A 372 20.32 17.50 -15.31
CA LEU A 372 19.14 16.66 -15.11
C LEU A 372 17.82 17.44 -15.27
N ASP A 373 17.78 18.67 -14.77
CA ASP A 373 16.67 19.62 -14.95
C ASP A 373 16.40 19.93 -16.42
N GLY A 374 17.46 20.18 -17.20
CA GLY A 374 17.36 20.41 -18.65
C GLY A 374 16.84 19.18 -19.38
N VAL A 375 17.29 17.97 -19.02
CA VAL A 375 16.84 16.73 -19.65
C VAL A 375 15.36 16.47 -19.33
N LEU A 376 14.95 16.66 -18.07
CA LEU A 376 13.56 16.57 -17.66
C LEU A 376 12.68 17.55 -18.42
N ALA A 377 13.10 18.82 -18.50
CA ALA A 377 12.35 19.86 -19.20
C ALA A 377 12.21 19.58 -20.70
N LEU A 378 13.29 19.17 -21.36
CA LEU A 378 13.26 18.80 -22.78
C LEU A 378 12.36 17.57 -23.01
N SER A 379 12.37 16.60 -22.10
CA SER A 379 11.52 15.40 -22.20
C SER A 379 10.03 15.73 -22.08
N VAL A 380 9.66 16.67 -21.20
CA VAL A 380 8.30 17.21 -21.13
C VAL A 380 7.94 17.91 -22.45
N LEU A 381 8.78 18.84 -22.91
CA LEU A 381 8.52 19.61 -24.13
C LEU A 381 8.44 18.72 -25.38
N ALA A 382 9.27 17.68 -25.48
CA ALA A 382 9.22 16.73 -26.58
C ALA A 382 7.90 15.95 -26.59
N SER A 383 7.46 15.44 -25.44
CA SER A 383 6.16 14.78 -25.31
C SER A 383 4.98 15.71 -25.64
N LEU A 384 5.05 16.99 -25.23
CA LEU A 384 4.06 17.98 -25.61
C LEU A 384 4.10 18.29 -27.11
N HIS A 385 5.29 18.33 -27.74
CA HIS A 385 5.44 18.56 -29.17
C HIS A 385 4.83 17.44 -30.01
N GLU A 386 4.94 16.18 -29.56
CA GLU A 386 4.29 15.04 -30.23
C GLU A 386 2.76 15.17 -30.27
N SER A 387 2.16 15.71 -29.20
CA SER A 387 0.69 15.84 -29.09
C SER A 387 0.15 17.18 -29.58
N HIS A 388 0.93 18.26 -29.44
CA HIS A 388 0.55 19.66 -29.69
C HIS A 388 1.66 20.39 -30.47
N PRO A 389 2.01 19.94 -31.70
CA PRO A 389 3.21 20.38 -32.41
C PRO A 389 3.24 21.88 -32.67
N ASP A 390 2.12 22.48 -33.09
CA ASP A 390 2.04 23.90 -33.42
C ASP A 390 2.34 24.81 -32.22
N GLN A 391 1.88 24.41 -31.03
CA GLN A 391 2.07 25.18 -29.81
C GLN A 391 3.54 25.17 -29.39
N ILE A 392 4.17 23.99 -29.39
CA ILE A 392 5.56 23.86 -28.93
C ILE A 392 6.56 24.34 -29.97
N ALA A 393 6.34 24.09 -31.27
CA ALA A 393 7.24 24.55 -32.34
C ALA A 393 7.35 26.08 -32.40
N SER A 394 6.34 26.80 -31.89
CA SER A 394 6.38 28.27 -31.81
C SER A 394 7.39 28.82 -30.78
N VAL A 395 7.82 28.00 -29.83
CA VAL A 395 8.67 28.40 -28.71
C VAL A 395 9.99 27.63 -28.62
N LEU A 396 10.09 26.43 -29.21
CA LEU A 396 11.31 25.62 -29.23
C LEU A 396 11.37 24.71 -30.45
N ASP A 397 12.52 24.69 -31.13
CA ASP A 397 12.88 23.67 -32.12
C ASP A 397 13.35 22.40 -31.39
N VAL A 398 12.39 21.54 -31.02
CA VAL A 398 12.63 20.29 -30.28
C VAL A 398 13.58 19.35 -31.02
N PRO A 399 13.43 19.07 -32.34
CA PRO A 399 14.39 18.25 -33.08
C PRO A 399 15.83 18.73 -32.91
N SER A 400 16.09 20.03 -33.09
CA SER A 400 17.43 20.61 -32.94
C SER A 400 17.96 20.48 -31.50
N ALA A 401 17.10 20.63 -30.49
CA ALA A 401 17.47 20.49 -29.09
C ALA A 401 17.84 19.04 -28.69
N LEU A 402 17.46 18.04 -29.48
CA LEU A 402 17.77 16.62 -29.25
C LEU A 402 19.04 16.12 -29.98
N VAL A 403 19.66 16.91 -30.85
CA VAL A 403 20.83 16.50 -31.65
C VAL A 403 22.12 16.50 -30.81
N ASN A 404 23.13 15.75 -31.28
CA ASN A 404 24.43 15.50 -30.61
C ASN A 404 25.23 16.75 -30.18
N ASP A 405 25.04 17.91 -30.81
CA ASP A 405 25.75 19.15 -30.43
C ASP A 405 25.07 19.90 -29.26
N SER A 406 23.96 19.36 -28.73
CA SER A 406 23.24 19.91 -27.57
C SER A 406 23.77 19.35 -26.23
N PHE A 407 23.30 19.93 -25.12
CA PHE A 407 23.57 19.39 -23.77
C PHE A 407 23.01 17.97 -23.55
N PHE A 408 21.99 17.56 -24.33
CA PHE A 408 21.18 16.37 -24.08
C PHE A 408 22.00 15.09 -24.22
N ALA A 409 22.77 14.94 -25.29
CA ALA A 409 23.58 13.75 -25.54
C ALA A 409 24.60 13.51 -24.41
N THR A 410 25.30 14.56 -23.97
CA THR A 410 26.23 14.50 -22.83
C THR A 410 25.51 14.11 -21.54
N SER A 411 24.39 14.77 -21.24
CA SER A 411 23.63 14.52 -20.01
C SER A 411 23.06 13.10 -19.96
N ALA A 412 22.50 12.62 -21.07
CA ALA A 412 21.99 11.25 -21.20
C ALA A 412 23.10 10.21 -21.00
N ALA A 413 24.29 10.43 -21.61
CA ALA A 413 25.44 9.54 -21.41
C ALA A 413 25.91 9.49 -19.96
N LEU A 414 25.97 10.64 -19.28
CA LEU A 414 26.37 10.72 -17.87
C LEU A 414 25.34 10.07 -16.93
N LEU A 415 24.03 10.22 -17.21
CA LEU A 415 22.96 9.55 -16.46
C LEU A 415 23.02 8.03 -16.63
N LEU A 416 23.23 7.54 -17.86
CA LEU A 416 23.41 6.11 -18.12
C LEU A 416 24.60 5.54 -17.35
N GLN A 417 25.74 6.24 -17.34
CA GLN A 417 26.91 5.84 -16.56
C GLN A 417 26.60 5.79 -15.05
N ALA A 418 25.94 6.82 -14.51
CA ALA A 418 25.56 6.88 -13.09
C ALA A 418 24.61 5.73 -12.70
N SER A 419 23.62 5.41 -13.54
CA SER A 419 22.66 4.32 -13.30
C SER A 419 23.30 2.93 -13.27
N SER A 420 24.35 2.71 -14.05
CA SER A 420 25.09 1.43 -14.08
C SER A 420 25.99 1.20 -12.86
N SER A 421 26.30 2.26 -12.10
CA SER A 421 27.25 2.26 -10.98
C SER A 421 26.60 2.21 -9.60
N SER A 422 25.28 2.40 -9.52
CA SER A 422 24.54 2.44 -8.26
C SER A 422 23.83 1.10 -8.00
N PRO A 423 23.91 0.51 -6.79
CA PRO A 423 23.06 -0.62 -6.45
C PRO A 423 21.58 -0.19 -6.52
N PRO A 424 20.65 -1.10 -6.89
CA PRO A 424 19.24 -0.75 -6.93
C PRO A 424 18.79 -0.32 -5.52
N SER A 425 18.63 0.98 -5.31
CA SER A 425 17.94 1.49 -4.14
C SER A 425 16.49 1.08 -4.27
N VAL A 426 15.97 0.38 -3.27
CA VAL A 426 14.53 0.07 -3.20
C VAL A 426 13.82 1.41 -3.08
N PRO A 427 12.99 1.82 -4.06
CA PRO A 427 12.31 3.09 -3.98
C PRO A 427 11.37 3.10 -2.78
N ALA A 428 11.46 4.15 -1.96
CA ALA A 428 10.41 4.45 -0.99
C ALA A 428 9.09 4.58 -1.77
N ALA A 429 8.10 3.73 -1.45
CA ALA A 429 6.78 3.69 -2.08
C ALA A 429 6.72 3.34 -3.58
N GLY A 430 7.77 2.74 -4.19
CA GLY A 430 7.70 2.35 -5.60
C GLY A 430 7.87 3.49 -6.61
N ILE A 431 8.24 4.69 -6.14
CA ILE A 431 8.49 5.87 -6.97
C ILE A 431 9.94 5.83 -7.46
N ASP A 432 10.14 5.70 -8.78
CA ASP A 432 11.48 5.79 -9.39
C ASP A 432 12.16 7.11 -9.02
N SER A 433 13.50 7.13 -8.94
CA SER A 433 14.23 8.40 -8.82
C SER A 433 14.17 9.18 -10.14
N PRO A 434 14.36 10.52 -10.14
CA PRO A 434 14.34 11.32 -11.36
C PRO A 434 15.35 10.84 -12.42
N GLU A 435 16.52 10.38 -11.98
CA GLU A 435 17.57 9.85 -12.86
C GLU A 435 17.14 8.55 -13.55
N VAL A 436 16.45 7.67 -12.83
CA VAL A 436 15.95 6.40 -13.38
C VAL A 436 14.78 6.65 -14.33
N ALA A 437 13.88 7.57 -13.99
CA ALA A 437 12.67 7.79 -14.75
C ALA A 437 12.90 8.48 -16.10
N VAL A 438 13.96 9.30 -16.23
CA VAL A 438 14.36 9.92 -17.49
C VAL A 438 15.00 8.92 -18.47
N LEU A 439 15.51 7.81 -17.96
CA LEU A 439 16.11 6.74 -18.77
C LEU A 439 15.09 5.72 -19.28
N LYS A 440 13.85 5.78 -18.79
CA LYS A 440 12.72 4.96 -19.24
C LYS A 440 11.92 5.71 -20.29
#